data_AF-A0A656K1J9-F1
#
_entry.id   AF-A0A656K1J9-F1
#
_cell.length_a   1.000
_cell.length_b   1.000
_cell.length_c   1.000
_cell.angle_alpha   90.00
_cell.angle_beta   90.00
_cell.angle_gamma   90.00
#
_symmetry.space_group_name_H-M   'P 1'
#
loop_
_entity.id
_entity.type
_entity.pdbx_description
1 polymer ?
#
loop_
_entity_poly.entity_id
_entity_poly.type
_entity_poly.pdbx_seq_one_letter_code
_entity_poly.pdbx_strand_id
1 'polypeptide(L)'
;NGGLPIGERILLAGRVCDQYGKPIPHTLVEIWQANAGGRYRHKRDAYLAPIDPNFGGVGRTLTDSEGNYSFRTVKPGPYPWRNGPND
;
A
#
# COMPACT_ATOMS: atom_id res chain seq x y z
N ASN A 1 -7.73 -19.83 8.18
CA ASN A 1 -8.16 -18.94 7.08
C ASN A 1 -7.05 -18.88 6.04
N GLY A 2 -7.24 -19.53 4.89
CA GLY A 2 -6.23 -19.68 3.82
C GLY A 2 -6.66 -19.04 2.49
N GLY A 3 -7.50 -18.00 2.54
CA GLY A 3 -8.01 -17.33 1.35
C GLY A 3 -7.08 -16.22 0.84
N LEU A 4 -7.34 -15.75 -0.37
CA LEU A 4 -6.75 -14.51 -0.89
C LEU A 4 -7.50 -13.28 -0.35
N PRO A 5 -6.85 -12.11 -0.27
CA PRO A 5 -7.54 -10.86 0.03
C PRO A 5 -8.52 -10.49 -1.09
N ILE A 6 -9.64 -9.86 -0.71
CA ILE A 6 -10.68 -9.38 -1.60
C ILE A 6 -10.29 -8.02 -2.16
N GLY A 7 -10.41 -7.86 -3.48
CA GLY A 7 -10.29 -6.58 -4.18
C GLY A 7 -9.54 -6.66 -5.50
N GLU A 8 -9.36 -5.51 -6.15
CA GLU A 8 -8.66 -5.38 -7.43
C GLU A 8 -7.17 -5.68 -7.25
N ARG A 9 -6.68 -6.73 -7.92
CA ARG A 9 -5.28 -7.17 -7.85
C ARG A 9 -4.43 -6.30 -8.77
N ILE A 10 -3.43 -5.62 -8.20
CA ILE A 10 -2.58 -4.69 -8.95
C ILE A 10 -1.10 -4.97 -8.72
N LEU A 11 -0.29 -4.56 -9.70
CA LEU A 11 1.16 -4.43 -9.59
C LEU A 11 1.48 -2.93 -9.48
N LEU A 12 2.08 -2.52 -8.36
CA LEU A 12 2.65 -1.19 -8.19
C LEU A 12 4.15 -1.27 -8.42
N ALA A 13 4.63 -0.69 -9.50
CA ALA A 13 6.04 -0.69 -9.85
C ALA A 13 6.51 0.71 -10.22
N GLY A 14 7.80 0.97 -10.03
CA GLY A 14 8.42 2.25 -10.36
C GLY A 14 9.94 2.18 -10.23
N ARG A 15 10.59 3.34 -10.40
CA ARG A 15 12.04 3.49 -10.32
C ARG A 15 12.38 4.63 -9.37
N VAL A 16 13.34 4.40 -8.48
CA VAL A 16 13.87 5.40 -7.56
C VAL A 16 15.11 6.03 -8.20
N CYS A 17 15.07 7.34 -8.38
CA CYS A 17 16.18 8.14 -8.90
C CYS A 17 16.44 9.36 -8.00
N ASP A 18 17.66 9.88 -8.03
CA ASP A 18 17.96 11.21 -7.50
C ASP A 18 17.48 12.33 -8.46
N GLN A 19 17.69 13.59 -8.05
CA GLN A 19 17.28 14.76 -8.84
C GLN A 19 17.99 14.93 -10.19
N TYR A 20 19.09 14.20 -10.42
CA TYR A 20 19.85 14.21 -11.68
C TYR A 20 19.47 13.02 -12.58
N GLY A 21 18.49 12.21 -12.16
CA GLY A 21 18.05 11.02 -12.89
C GLY A 21 18.93 9.79 -12.68
N LYS A 22 19.89 9.82 -11.73
CA LYS A 22 20.72 8.65 -11.42
C LYS A 22 19.91 7.65 -10.60
N PRO A 23 19.89 6.35 -10.96
CA PRO A 23 19.17 5.35 -10.18
C PRO A 23 19.77 5.16 -8.79
N ILE A 24 18.91 4.87 -7.81
CA ILE A 24 19.31 4.53 -6.44
C ILE A 24 19.13 3.02 -6.23
N PRO A 25 20.18 2.21 -6.39
CA PRO A 25 20.09 0.76 -6.23
C PRO A 25 20.11 0.34 -4.76
N HIS A 26 19.54 -0.84 -4.48
CA HIS A 26 19.58 -1.50 -3.18
C HIS A 26 19.08 -0.66 -2.00
N THR A 27 18.19 0.31 -2.27
CA THR A 27 17.57 1.14 -1.23
C THR A 27 16.24 0.56 -0.77
N LEU A 28 15.88 0.79 0.48
CA LEU A 28 14.65 0.31 1.10
C LEU A 28 13.45 1.15 0.66
N VAL A 29 12.42 0.47 0.15
CA VAL A 29 11.09 1.05 -0.12
C VAL A 29 10.08 0.33 0.76
N GLU A 30 9.38 1.10 1.61
CA GLU A 30 8.32 0.60 2.49
C GLU A 30 6.99 1.25 2.13
N ILE A 31 5.92 0.44 2.11
CA ILE A 31 4.55 0.90 1.85
C ILE A 31 3.60 0.37 2.92
N TRP A 32 2.56 1.15 3.19
CA TRP A 32 1.41 0.73 3.98
C TRP A 32 0.12 1.28 3.34
N GLN A 33 -0.98 0.56 3.50
CA GLN A 33 -2.27 0.94 2.90
C GLN A 33 -3.46 0.31 3.62
N ALA A 34 -4.65 0.86 3.34
CA ALA A 34 -5.92 0.24 3.66
C ALA A 34 -6.24 -0.95 2.74
N ASN A 35 -7.25 -1.74 3.11
CA ASN A 35 -7.82 -2.78 2.25
C ASN A 35 -8.72 -2.18 1.13
N ALA A 36 -9.33 -3.04 0.31
CA ALA A 36 -10.23 -2.64 -0.79
C ALA A 36 -11.45 -1.81 -0.34
N GLY A 37 -11.83 -1.90 0.94
CA GLY A 37 -12.93 -1.11 1.52
C GLY A 37 -12.49 0.16 2.21
N GLY A 38 -11.19 0.50 2.19
CA GLY A 38 -10.66 1.66 2.89
C GLY A 38 -10.39 1.43 4.38
N ARG A 39 -10.42 0.19 4.89
CA ARG A 39 -10.10 -0.11 6.29
C ARG A 39 -8.62 -0.44 6.48
N TYR A 40 -7.94 0.27 7.39
CA TYR A 40 -6.61 -0.07 7.87
C TYR A 40 -6.66 -1.13 8.96
N ARG A 41 -5.68 -2.04 8.96
CA ARG A 41 -5.43 -2.99 10.06
C ARG A 41 -4.68 -2.30 11.21
N HIS A 42 -5.30 -1.28 11.80
CA HIS A 42 -4.73 -0.54 12.90
C HIS A 42 -5.78 -0.26 13.98
N LYS A 43 -5.40 -0.39 15.25
CA LYS A 43 -6.33 -0.29 16.40
C LYS A 43 -7.04 1.07 16.53
N ARG A 44 -6.50 2.13 15.92
CA ARG A 44 -7.09 3.48 15.93
C ARG A 44 -8.00 3.75 14.73
N ASP A 45 -8.08 2.85 13.76
CA ASP A 45 -9.02 3.00 12.66
C ASP A 45 -10.42 2.54 13.11
N ALA A 46 -11.30 3.52 13.28
CA ALA A 46 -12.69 3.36 13.70
C ALA A 46 -13.68 3.38 12.52
N TYR A 47 -13.22 3.42 11.27
CA TYR A 47 -14.10 3.39 10.11
C TYR A 47 -14.90 2.08 10.04
N LEU A 48 -16.17 2.15 9.62
CA LEU A 48 -17.11 1.03 9.67
C LEU A 48 -16.83 -0.07 8.64
N ALA A 49 -16.04 0.21 7.60
CA ALA A 49 -15.67 -0.80 6.62
C ALA A 49 -15.00 -2.02 7.28
N PRO A 50 -15.30 -3.25 6.84
CA PRO A 50 -14.83 -4.46 7.49
C PRO A 50 -13.32 -4.67 7.30
N ILE A 51 -12.70 -5.35 8.27
CA ILE A 51 -11.35 -5.88 8.12
C ILE A 51 -11.41 -7.08 7.16
N ASP A 52 -10.47 -7.11 6.21
CA ASP A 52 -10.23 -8.31 5.42
C ASP A 52 -9.28 -9.24 6.20
N PRO A 53 -9.72 -10.45 6.60
CA PRO A 53 -8.90 -11.34 7.41
C PRO A 53 -7.62 -11.81 6.70
N ASN A 54 -7.58 -11.80 5.37
CA ASN A 54 -6.46 -12.25 4.54
C ASN A 54 -5.56 -11.09 4.08
N PHE A 55 -5.86 -9.84 4.45
CA PHE A 55 -5.07 -8.66 4.06
C PHE A 55 -4.37 -7.98 5.26
N GLY A 56 -3.04 -7.86 5.18
CA GLY A 56 -2.22 -7.14 6.17
C GLY A 56 -2.04 -5.66 5.87
N GLY A 57 -1.84 -5.29 4.60
CA GLY A 57 -1.66 -3.90 4.16
C GLY A 57 -0.27 -3.31 4.35
N VAL A 58 0.78 -4.11 4.52
CA VAL A 58 2.17 -3.67 4.67
C VAL A 58 3.08 -4.42 3.70
N GLY A 59 4.03 -3.73 3.08
CA GLY A 59 5.03 -4.32 2.18
C GLY A 59 6.36 -3.59 2.24
N ARG A 60 7.45 -4.32 1.99
CA ARG A 60 8.80 -3.74 1.84
C ARG A 60 9.60 -4.51 0.79
N THR A 61 10.45 -3.80 0.06
CA THR A 61 11.43 -4.40 -0.87
C THR A 61 12.68 -3.52 -0.94
N LEU A 62 13.77 -4.10 -1.42
CA LEU A 62 14.91 -3.32 -1.91
C LEU A 62 14.74 -3.05 -3.41
N THR A 63 15.28 -1.93 -3.88
CA THR A 63 15.43 -1.68 -5.31
C THR A 63 16.50 -2.58 -5.94
N ASP A 64 16.33 -2.92 -7.21
CA ASP A 64 17.35 -3.62 -8.00
C ASP A 64 18.56 -2.72 -8.36
N SER A 65 19.48 -3.23 -9.17
CA SER A 65 20.67 -2.49 -9.63
C SER A 65 20.35 -1.27 -10.49
N GLU A 66 19.16 -1.21 -11.08
CA GLU A 66 18.69 -0.10 -11.90
C GLU A 66 17.77 0.86 -11.13
N GLY A 67 17.53 0.61 -9.84
CA GLY A 67 16.65 1.42 -8.99
C GLY A 67 15.17 1.03 -9.09
N ASN A 68 14.81 -0.06 -9.77
CA ASN A 68 13.42 -0.47 -9.90
C ASN A 68 12.91 -1.16 -8.63
N TYR A 69 11.62 -0.97 -8.33
CA TYR A 69 10.90 -1.68 -7.28
C TYR A 69 9.56 -2.19 -7.80
N SER A 70 9.00 -3.21 -7.14
CA SER A 70 7.69 -3.75 -7.46
C SER A 70 6.99 -4.34 -6.25
N PHE A 71 5.69 -4.11 -6.15
CA PHE A 71 4.80 -4.66 -5.14
C PHE A 71 3.56 -5.25 -5.80
N ARG A 72 3.15 -6.44 -5.36
CA ARG A 72 1.82 -7.00 -5.71
C ARG A 72 0.88 -6.79 -4.53
N THR A 73 -0.21 -6.08 -4.75
CA THR A 73 -1.15 -5.70 -3.69
C THR A 73 -2.60 -5.69 -4.20
N VAL A 74 -3.52 -5.30 -3.31
CA VAL A 74 -4.90 -4.98 -3.64
C VAL A 74 -5.03 -3.46 -3.70
N LYS A 75 -5.71 -2.91 -4.71
CA LYS A 75 -5.96 -1.47 -4.79
C LYS A 75 -6.77 -1.00 -3.57
N PRO A 76 -6.29 -0.02 -2.81
CA PRO A 76 -7.00 0.44 -1.61
C PRO A 76 -8.29 1.16 -1.99
N GLY A 77 -9.33 0.96 -1.17
CA GLY A 77 -10.55 1.77 -1.24
C GLY A 77 -10.33 3.18 -0.70
N PRO A 78 -11.18 4.16 -1.07
CA PRO A 78 -11.20 5.47 -0.45
C PRO A 78 -11.41 5.37 1.08
N TYR A 79 -10.77 6.26 1.84
CA TYR A 79 -10.87 6.31 3.29
C TYR A 79 -11.47 7.65 3.74
N PRO A 80 -12.64 7.69 4.40
CA PRO A 80 -13.16 8.90 5.00
C PRO A 80 -12.36 9.26 6.26
N TRP A 81 -12.07 10.54 6.45
CA TRP A 81 -11.45 11.05 7.67
C TRP A 81 -12.08 12.36 8.09
N ARG A 82 -12.21 12.58 9.41
CA ARG A 82 -12.86 13.76 10.00
C ARG A 82 -11.98 15.00 9.86
N ASN A 83 -12.08 15.69 8.74
CA ASN A 83 -11.32 16.92 8.43
C ASN A 83 -12.15 18.20 8.57
N GLY A 84 -13.48 18.12 8.73
CA GLY A 84 -14.39 19.25 8.47
C GLY A 84 -14.22 19.79 7.03
N PRO A 85 -14.73 20.99 6.69
CA PRO A 85 -16.15 21.28 6.40
C PRO A 85 -16.75 20.46 5.22
N ASN A 86 -16.23 19.26 4.93
CA ASN A 86 -16.89 18.23 4.12
C ASN A 86 -17.27 17.00 4.98
N ASP A 87 -17.64 17.26 6.24
CA ASP A 87 -18.27 16.26 7.12
C ASP A 87 -19.79 16.20 6.83
#